data_AF-A0A317YCE1-F1
#
_entry.id   AF-A0A317YCE1-F1
#
_cell.length_a   1.000
_cell.length_b   1.000
_cell.length_c   1.000
_cell.angle_alpha   90.00
_cell.angle_beta   90.00
_cell.angle_gamma   90.00
#
_symmetry.space_group_name_H-M   'P 1'
#
loop_
_entity.id
_entity.type
_entity.pdbx_description
1 polymer ?
#
loop_
_entity_poly.entity_id
_entity_poly.type
_entity_poly.pdbx_seq_one_letter_code
_entity_poly.pdbx_strand_id
1 'polypeptide(L)'
;MPFFGGVARMRLEAECPTDTFLDRPLNDRYWRLALPEGATPDHPVANPFSPGAPPLDAVEFVPTLVVVGGRDLLHDRAVDYAAKLRAARKPVVVRDFHGQQHGFFTIDPWSDASTELMRVIKRFVEAVAEGRGRRRGGGAHGGRWMGEPASQVRDERDGIWRGRTQSEN
;
A
#
# COMPACT_ATOMS: atom_id res chain seq x y z
N MET A 1 2.01 -5.89 -1.64
CA MET A 1 1.59 -4.64 -2.30
C MET A 1 0.17 -4.86 -2.80
N PRO A 2 -0.78 -3.94 -2.59
CA PRO A 2 -2.14 -4.15 -3.05
C PRO A 2 -2.21 -4.21 -4.58
N PHE A 3 -2.97 -5.16 -5.12
CA PHE A 3 -3.23 -5.29 -6.54
C PHE A 3 -4.70 -4.96 -6.76
N PHE A 4 -5.02 -3.68 -6.90
CA PHE A 4 -6.40 -3.21 -7.10
C PHE A 4 -6.65 -2.80 -8.54
N GLY A 5 -7.90 -2.90 -8.96
CA GLY A 5 -8.38 -2.51 -10.27
C GLY A 5 -9.26 -1.27 -10.21
N GLY A 6 -9.77 -0.89 -11.37
CA GLY A 6 -10.80 0.13 -11.55
C GLY A 6 -10.91 0.51 -13.02
N VAL A 7 -12.10 0.88 -13.47
CA VAL A 7 -12.31 1.23 -14.89
C VAL A 7 -11.59 2.53 -15.24
N ALA A 8 -11.72 3.54 -14.37
CA ALA A 8 -10.96 4.77 -14.49
C ALA A 8 -9.48 4.50 -14.18
N ARG A 9 -8.61 4.90 -15.10
CA ARG A 9 -7.16 4.78 -14.95
C ARG A 9 -6.63 5.92 -14.09
N MET A 10 -5.75 5.58 -13.16
CA MET A 10 -4.95 6.56 -12.44
C MET A 10 -3.70 6.94 -13.26
N ARG A 11 -2.96 7.94 -12.79
CA ARG A 11 -1.87 8.57 -13.53
C ARG A 11 -0.83 7.55 -13.99
N LEU A 12 -0.27 6.72 -13.11
CA LEU A 12 0.76 5.74 -13.51
C LEU A 12 0.22 4.62 -14.39
N GLU A 13 -1.04 4.22 -14.23
CA GLU A 13 -1.67 3.28 -15.16
C GLU A 13 -1.78 3.88 -16.56
N ALA A 14 -2.12 5.17 -16.67
CA ALA A 14 -2.27 5.91 -17.91
C ALA A 14 -0.92 6.25 -18.58
N GLU A 15 0.11 6.52 -17.79
CA GLU A 15 1.49 6.69 -18.26
C GLU A 15 2.10 5.36 -18.72
N CYS A 16 1.78 4.24 -18.04
CA CYS A 16 2.28 2.89 -18.29
C CYS A 16 3.81 2.84 -18.45
N PRO A 17 4.56 2.84 -17.33
CA PRO A 17 6.02 2.70 -17.35
C PRO A 17 6.47 1.52 -18.25
N THR A 18 7.39 1.79 -19.17
CA THR A 18 7.74 0.85 -20.25
C THR A 18 8.81 -0.17 -19.87
N ASP A 19 9.43 -0.04 -18.70
CA ASP A 19 10.54 -0.85 -18.21
C ASP A 19 10.21 -1.58 -16.90
N THR A 20 8.93 -1.86 -16.67
CA THR A 20 8.44 -2.61 -15.50
C THR A 20 7.85 -3.96 -15.91
N PHE A 21 8.01 -4.97 -15.05
CA PHE A 21 7.45 -6.31 -15.24
C PHE A 21 5.94 -6.29 -15.38
N LEU A 22 5.25 -5.54 -14.52
CA LEU A 22 3.81 -5.34 -14.62
C LEU A 22 3.53 -4.19 -15.58
N ASP A 23 3.06 -4.51 -16.78
CA ASP A 23 2.55 -3.54 -17.74
C ASP A 23 1.01 -3.54 -17.79
N ARG A 24 0.44 -2.59 -18.55
CA ARG A 24 -1.01 -2.47 -18.68
C ARG A 24 -1.66 -3.68 -19.35
N PRO A 25 -1.16 -4.22 -20.48
CA PRO A 25 -1.71 -5.45 -21.07
C PRO A 25 -1.75 -6.64 -20.12
N LEU A 26 -0.71 -6.83 -19.30
CA LEU A 26 -0.64 -7.91 -18.32
C LEU A 26 -1.63 -7.68 -17.17
N ASN A 27 -1.70 -6.45 -16.63
CA ASN A 27 -2.69 -6.09 -15.62
C ASN A 27 -4.13 -6.32 -16.11
N ASP A 28 -4.45 -5.87 -17.31
CA ASP A 28 -5.79 -6.03 -17.90
C ASP A 28 -6.12 -7.51 -18.13
N ARG A 29 -5.12 -8.32 -18.52
CA ARG A 29 -5.26 -9.77 -18.61
C ARG A 29 -5.53 -10.41 -17.26
N TYR A 30 -4.81 -10.03 -16.21
CA TYR A 30 -5.04 -10.55 -14.86
C TYR A 30 -6.46 -10.25 -14.39
N TRP A 31 -6.95 -9.02 -14.57
CA TRP A 31 -8.32 -8.69 -14.17
C TRP A 31 -9.38 -9.44 -14.98
N ARG A 32 -9.20 -9.57 -16.29
CA ARG A 32 -10.12 -10.36 -17.13
C ARG A 32 -10.20 -11.82 -16.71
N LEU A 33 -9.10 -12.40 -16.22
CA LEU A 33 -9.05 -13.80 -15.77
C LEU A 33 -9.55 -14.00 -14.33
N ALA A 34 -9.38 -12.99 -13.46
CA ALA A 34 -9.73 -13.09 -12.05
C ALA A 34 -11.21 -12.76 -11.75
N LEU A 35 -11.87 -12.04 -12.66
CA LEU A 35 -13.23 -11.55 -12.45
C LEU A 35 -14.29 -12.48 -13.07
N PRO A 36 -15.52 -12.48 -12.51
CA PRO A 36 -16.66 -13.14 -13.15
C PRO A 36 -16.88 -12.63 -14.58
N GLU A 37 -17.45 -13.47 -15.44
CA GLU A 37 -17.80 -13.07 -16.80
C GLU A 37 -18.75 -11.86 -16.78
N GLY A 38 -18.48 -10.87 -17.63
CA GLY A 38 -19.24 -9.61 -17.70
C GLY A 38 -18.90 -8.59 -16.60
N ALA A 39 -18.10 -8.95 -15.59
CA ALA A 39 -17.66 -8.01 -14.57
C ALA A 39 -16.54 -7.10 -15.09
N THR A 40 -16.50 -5.88 -14.56
CA THR A 40 -15.47 -4.88 -14.87
C THR A 40 -14.45 -4.78 -13.73
N PRO A 41 -13.30 -4.13 -13.92
CA PRO A 41 -12.36 -3.84 -12.84
C PRO A 41 -12.93 -3.01 -11.66
N ASP A 42 -14.16 -2.47 -11.76
CA ASP A 42 -14.89 -1.89 -10.62
C ASP A 42 -15.70 -2.92 -9.82
N HIS A 43 -15.58 -4.21 -10.13
CA HIS A 43 -16.11 -5.26 -9.27
C HIS A 43 -15.50 -5.16 -7.85
N PRO A 44 -16.26 -5.33 -6.76
CA PRO A 44 -15.76 -5.14 -5.38
C PRO A 44 -14.52 -5.97 -5.00
N VAL A 45 -14.31 -7.10 -5.67
CA VAL A 45 -13.10 -7.93 -5.50
C VAL A 45 -11.84 -7.24 -6.05
N ALA A 46 -11.97 -6.47 -7.12
CA ALA A 46 -10.86 -5.74 -7.73
C ALA A 46 -10.71 -4.33 -7.16
N ASN A 47 -11.83 -3.63 -6.96
CA ASN A 47 -11.87 -2.26 -6.45
C ASN A 47 -12.62 -2.21 -5.12
N PRO A 48 -11.94 -2.13 -3.97
CA PRO A 48 -12.57 -2.17 -2.64
C PRO A 48 -13.37 -0.90 -2.31
N PHE A 49 -13.40 0.10 -3.19
CA PHE A 49 -14.17 1.34 -3.03
C PHE A 49 -15.12 1.60 -4.20
N SER A 50 -15.43 0.58 -4.99
CA SER A 50 -16.46 0.72 -6.01
C SER A 50 -17.85 0.86 -5.37
N PRO A 51 -18.87 1.34 -6.11
CA PRO A 51 -20.21 1.53 -5.57
C PRO A 51 -20.86 0.27 -4.95
N GLY A 52 -20.43 -0.93 -5.37
CA GLY A 52 -20.92 -2.19 -4.84
C GLY A 52 -20.12 -2.75 -3.65
N ALA A 53 -19.05 -2.07 -3.23
CA ALA A 53 -18.21 -2.53 -2.13
C ALA A 53 -18.84 -2.19 -0.76
N PRO A 54 -18.64 -3.02 0.27
CA PRO A 54 -19.06 -2.69 1.63
C PRO A 54 -18.43 -1.38 2.11
N PRO A 55 -19.16 -0.57 2.88
CA PRO A 55 -18.62 0.69 3.38
C PRO A 55 -17.51 0.41 4.41
N LEU A 56 -16.47 1.24 4.41
CA LEU A 56 -15.27 1.03 5.22
C LEU A 56 -15.55 1.02 6.74
N ASP A 57 -16.55 1.75 7.19
CA ASP A 57 -16.96 1.82 8.60
C ASP A 57 -17.46 0.46 9.12
N ALA A 58 -18.18 -0.29 8.28
CA ALA A 58 -18.67 -1.64 8.57
C ALA A 58 -17.57 -2.71 8.64
N VAL A 59 -16.33 -2.40 8.24
CA VAL A 59 -15.22 -3.37 8.21
C VAL A 59 -14.25 -3.14 9.37
N GLU A 60 -14.04 -4.17 10.20
CA GLU A 60 -12.97 -4.14 11.19
C GLU A 60 -11.59 -4.23 10.52
N PHE A 61 -10.66 -3.36 10.94
CA PHE A 61 -9.28 -3.38 10.44
C PHE A 61 -8.31 -3.60 11.60
N VAL A 62 -7.47 -4.62 11.43
CA VAL A 62 -6.23 -4.74 12.20
C VAL A 62 -5.21 -3.71 11.70
N PRO A 63 -4.19 -3.38 12.52
CA PRO A 63 -3.05 -2.60 12.02
C PRO A 63 -2.57 -3.18 10.69
N THR A 64 -2.52 -2.34 9.66
CA THR A 64 -2.26 -2.74 8.27
C THR A 64 -1.06 -1.99 7.73
N LEU A 65 -0.11 -2.71 7.12
CA LEU A 65 1.01 -2.14 6.38
C LEU A 65 0.72 -2.19 4.88
N VAL A 66 0.65 -1.03 4.24
CA VAL A 66 0.56 -0.89 2.78
C VAL A 66 1.94 -0.57 2.22
N VAL A 67 2.42 -1.45 1.36
CA VAL A 67 3.71 -1.30 0.65
C VAL A 67 3.42 -0.86 -0.77
N VAL A 68 4.13 0.18 -1.22
CA VAL A 68 4.01 0.80 -2.54
C VAL A 68 5.41 0.88 -3.18
N GLY A 69 5.49 0.70 -4.50
CA GLY A 69 6.71 0.91 -5.27
C GLY A 69 6.55 2.19 -6.09
N GLY A 70 7.53 3.11 -6.03
CA GLY A 70 7.41 4.43 -6.65
C GLY A 70 7.26 4.43 -8.18
N ARG A 71 7.58 3.32 -8.84
CA ARG A 71 7.42 3.10 -10.29
C ARG A 71 6.40 2.01 -10.63
N ASP A 72 5.67 1.53 -9.63
CA ASP A 72 4.62 0.52 -9.82
C ASP A 72 3.47 1.10 -10.65
N LEU A 73 3.02 0.37 -11.66
CA LEU A 73 1.81 0.67 -12.43
C LEU A 73 0.60 0.93 -11.50
N LEU A 74 0.51 0.22 -10.38
CA LEU A 74 -0.58 0.29 -9.41
C LEU A 74 -0.27 1.20 -8.21
N HIS A 75 0.82 1.99 -8.26
CA HIS A 75 1.23 2.90 -7.19
C HIS A 75 0.08 3.78 -6.71
N ASP A 76 -0.56 4.49 -7.64
CA ASP A 76 -1.59 5.49 -7.30
C ASP A 76 -2.81 4.82 -6.65
N ARG A 77 -3.15 3.60 -7.06
CA ARG A 77 -4.24 2.81 -6.44
C ARG A 77 -3.90 2.41 -5.01
N ALA A 78 -2.66 1.98 -4.75
CA ALA A 78 -2.23 1.62 -3.41
C ALA A 78 -2.16 2.84 -2.48
N VAL A 79 -1.75 4.01 -3.00
CA VAL A 79 -1.75 5.28 -2.28
C VAL A 79 -3.19 5.73 -1.95
N ASP A 80 -4.08 5.72 -2.94
CA ASP A 80 -5.51 6.06 -2.74
C ASP A 80 -6.17 5.14 -1.71
N TYR A 81 -5.86 3.84 -1.76
CA TYR A 81 -6.34 2.89 -0.77
C TYR A 81 -5.91 3.24 0.65
N ALA A 82 -4.63 3.53 0.86
CA ALA A 82 -4.17 3.93 2.17
C ALA A 82 -4.76 5.27 2.62
N ALA A 83 -4.94 6.23 1.71
CA ALA A 83 -5.57 7.52 2.02
C ALA A 83 -7.02 7.34 2.50
N LYS A 84 -7.82 6.52 1.80
CA LYS A 84 -9.20 6.19 2.18
C LYS A 84 -9.29 5.45 3.52
N LEU A 85 -8.38 4.52 3.78
CA LEU A 85 -8.27 3.88 5.10
C LEU A 85 -7.98 4.90 6.21
N ARG A 86 -7.05 5.84 5.99
CA ARG A 86 -6.75 6.89 6.97
C ARG A 86 -7.93 7.82 7.20
N ALA A 87 -8.61 8.24 6.13
CA ALA A 87 -9.81 9.07 6.22
C ALA A 87 -10.91 8.39 7.05
N ALA A 88 -11.05 7.06 6.91
CA ALA A 88 -11.93 6.24 7.73
C ALA A 88 -11.36 5.87 9.12
N ARG A 89 -10.28 6.53 9.56
CA ARG A 89 -9.60 6.33 10.85
C ARG A 89 -9.15 4.88 11.10
N LYS A 90 -8.87 4.12 10.05
CA LYS A 90 -8.33 2.76 10.15
C LYS A 90 -6.82 2.81 10.44
N PRO A 91 -6.26 1.87 11.23
CA PRO A 91 -4.86 1.87 11.62
C PRO A 91 -3.96 1.40 10.46
N VAL A 92 -3.55 2.33 9.59
CA VAL A 92 -2.74 2.03 8.40
C VAL A 92 -1.39 2.75 8.41
N VAL A 93 -0.34 2.00 8.07
CA VAL A 93 1.02 2.50 7.83
C VAL A 93 1.33 2.32 6.35
N VAL A 94 1.95 3.32 5.72
CA VAL A 94 2.35 3.26 4.31
C VAL A 94 3.86 3.33 4.21
N ARG A 95 4.44 2.52 3.34
CA ARG A 95 5.85 2.57 2.96
C ARG A 95 5.98 2.57 1.45
N ASP A 96 6.50 3.67 0.93
CA ASP A 96 6.82 3.85 -0.48
C ASP A 96 8.31 3.55 -0.69
N PHE A 97 8.57 2.58 -1.56
CA PHE A 97 9.89 2.20 -2.01
C PHE A 97 10.18 2.91 -3.33
N HIS A 98 10.83 4.07 -3.22
CA HIS A 98 11.20 4.90 -4.36
C HIS A 98 11.92 4.09 -5.44
N GLY A 99 11.55 4.31 -6.71
CA GLY A 99 12.18 3.66 -7.85
C GLY A 99 11.82 2.18 -8.03
N GLN A 100 11.07 1.57 -7.11
CA GLN A 100 10.74 0.15 -7.19
C GLN A 100 9.46 -0.11 -8.01
N GLN A 101 9.47 -1.20 -8.76
CA GLN A 101 8.33 -1.69 -9.53
C GLN A 101 7.43 -2.62 -8.73
N HIS A 102 6.30 -3.02 -9.31
CA HIS A 102 5.42 -4.02 -8.70
C HIS A 102 6.18 -5.31 -8.39
N GLY A 103 6.03 -5.83 -7.18
CA GLY A 103 6.63 -7.12 -6.80
C GLY A 103 8.17 -7.14 -6.80
N PHE A 104 8.84 -5.98 -6.66
CA PHE A 104 10.32 -5.89 -6.65
C PHE A 104 11.00 -6.91 -5.72
N PHE A 105 10.37 -7.23 -4.58
CA PHE A 105 10.87 -8.19 -3.60
C PHE A 105 10.76 -9.66 -4.01
N THR A 106 9.95 -9.96 -5.03
CA THR A 106 9.88 -11.28 -5.66
C THR A 106 10.81 -11.36 -6.86
N ILE A 107 10.96 -10.26 -7.61
CA ILE A 107 11.76 -10.19 -8.83
C ILE A 107 13.26 -10.16 -8.49
N ASP A 108 13.66 -9.36 -7.49
CA ASP A 108 15.03 -9.24 -7.03
C ASP A 108 15.09 -9.33 -5.49
N PRO A 109 14.96 -10.55 -4.92
CA PRO A 109 14.86 -10.73 -3.48
C PRO A 109 16.16 -10.43 -2.72
N TRP A 110 17.30 -10.30 -3.41
CA TRP A 110 18.59 -9.98 -2.80
C TRP A 110 18.97 -8.49 -2.88
N SER A 111 18.14 -7.64 -3.50
CA SER A 111 18.37 -6.19 -3.52
C SER A 111 18.31 -5.54 -2.14
N ASP A 112 18.91 -4.35 -2.05
CA ASP A 112 18.81 -3.49 -0.87
C ASP A 112 17.36 -3.12 -0.54
N ALA A 113 16.54 -2.86 -1.56
CA ALA A 113 15.13 -2.54 -1.39
C ALA A 113 14.36 -3.72 -0.77
N SER A 114 14.59 -4.93 -1.26
CA SER A 114 13.98 -6.17 -0.73
C SER A 114 14.41 -6.44 0.70
N THR A 115 15.70 -6.26 0.98
CA THR A 115 16.24 -6.37 2.34
C THR A 115 15.59 -5.35 3.27
N GLU A 116 15.45 -4.09 2.84
CA GLU A 116 14.79 -3.06 3.65
C GLU A 116 13.31 -3.35 3.87
N LEU A 117 12.61 -3.91 2.87
CA LEU A 117 11.23 -4.35 3.03
C LEU A 117 11.10 -5.41 4.13
N MET A 118 12.00 -6.40 4.18
CA MET A 118 11.99 -7.40 5.24
C MET A 118 12.20 -6.78 6.63
N ARG A 119 13.10 -5.79 6.74
CA ARG A 119 13.29 -5.04 8.00
C ARG A 119 12.05 -4.23 8.39
N VAL A 120 11.40 -3.58 7.43
CA VAL A 120 10.13 -2.86 7.64
C VAL A 120 9.04 -3.82 8.15
N ILE A 121 8.88 -4.97 7.51
CA ILE A 121 7.88 -5.98 7.90
C ILE A 121 8.16 -6.48 9.33
N LYS A 122 9.42 -6.82 9.63
CA LYS A 122 9.82 -7.24 10.98
C LYS A 122 9.44 -6.20 12.04
N ARG A 123 9.86 -4.94 11.85
CA ARG A 123 9.55 -3.85 12.78
C ARG A 123 8.04 -3.64 12.95
N PHE A 124 7.28 -3.74 11.86
CA PHE A 124 5.83 -3.59 11.89
C PHE A 124 5.18 -4.70 12.72
N VAL A 125 5.58 -5.95 12.53
CA VAL A 125 5.06 -7.10 13.27
C VAL A 125 5.38 -6.99 14.76
N GLU A 126 6.62 -6.62 15.10
CA GLU A 126 7.06 -6.40 16.49
C GLU A 126 6.22 -5.30 17.17
N ALA A 127 6.05 -4.14 16.52
CA ALA A 127 5.24 -3.04 17.04
C ALA A 127 3.76 -3.42 17.25
N VAL A 128 3.19 -4.22 16.35
CA VAL A 128 1.81 -4.72 16.50
C VAL A 128 1.69 -5.69 17.67
N ALA A 129 2.66 -6.57 17.87
CA ALA A 129 2.67 -7.51 18.99
C ALA A 129 2.77 -6.79 20.35
N GLU A 130 3.66 -5.81 20.47
CA GLU A 130 3.81 -4.98 21.67
C GLU A 130 2.54 -4.17 21.99
N GLY A 131 1.91 -3.58 20.96
CA GLY A 131 0.66 -2.85 21.10
C GLY A 131 -0.52 -3.71 21.57
N ARG A 132 -0.58 -4.98 21.15
CA ARG A 132 -1.56 -5.96 21.64
C ARG A 132 -1.32 -6.33 23.11
N GLY A 133 -0.06 -6.44 23.53
CA GLY A 133 0.32 -6.68 24.93
C GLY A 133 -0.13 -5.55 25.87
N ARG A 134 0.04 -4.29 25.45
CA ARG A 134 -0.41 -3.11 26.21
C ARG A 134 -1.93 -2.98 26.35
N ARG A 135 -2.71 -3.30 25.30
CA ARG A 135 -4.19 -3.23 25.34
C ARG A 135 -4.84 -4.29 26.24
N ARG A 136 -4.17 -5.41 26.51
CA ARG A 136 -4.64 -6.40 27.49
C ARG A 136 -4.46 -5.94 28.95
N GLY A 137 -3.69 -4.89 29.21
CA GLY A 137 -3.35 -4.42 30.57
C GLY A 137 -3.89 -3.04 30.98
N GLY A 138 -4.60 -2.30 30.11
CA GLY A 138 -5.07 -0.95 30.47
C GLY A 138 -6.07 -0.35 29.48
N GLY A 139 -7.09 0.32 30.04
CA GLY A 139 -8.23 0.90 29.35
C GLY A 139 -7.90 1.88 28.21
N ALA A 140 -8.87 2.00 27.31
CA ALA A 140 -8.78 2.72 26.05
C ALA A 140 -8.45 4.22 26.21
N HIS A 141 -7.28 4.63 25.75
CA HIS A 141 -7.04 6.00 25.31
C HIS A 141 -6.40 6.00 23.92
N GLY A 142 -6.92 6.89 23.06
CA GLY A 142 -6.49 7.08 21.68
C GLY A 142 -5.03 7.52 21.64
N GLY A 143 -4.15 6.57 21.36
CA GLY A 143 -2.72 6.82 21.20
C GLY A 143 -2.34 6.91 19.73
N ARG A 144 -1.70 8.02 19.37
CA ARG A 144 -0.90 8.18 18.13
C ARG A 144 0.03 6.97 17.99
N TRP A 145 -0.04 6.26 16.85
CA TRP A 145 0.81 5.11 16.56
C TRP A 145 2.28 5.56 16.39
N MET A 146 3.13 5.23 17.37
CA MET A 146 4.57 5.51 17.36
C MET A 146 5.33 4.49 16.50
N GLY A 147 5.16 4.56 15.17
CA GLY A 147 5.89 3.76 14.18
C GLY A 147 6.70 4.61 13.20
N GLU A 148 7.10 5.82 13.62
CA GLU A 148 7.85 6.77 12.80
C GLU A 148 9.30 6.29 12.65
N PRO A 149 9.77 5.96 11.44
CA PRO A 149 11.14 5.53 11.22
C PRO A 149 12.05 6.76 11.15
N ALA A 150 13.09 6.79 11.99
CA ALA A 150 13.98 7.93 12.21
C ALA A 150 14.78 8.41 10.96
N SER A 151 14.70 7.70 9.82
CA SER A 151 15.46 7.98 8.61
C SER A 151 14.64 8.53 7.43
N GLN A 152 13.33 8.72 7.61
CA GLN A 152 12.39 9.06 6.54
C GLN A 152 11.76 10.44 6.77
N VAL A 153 11.46 11.14 5.68
CA VAL A 153 10.74 12.41 5.71
C VAL A 153 9.28 12.13 5.39
N ARG A 154 8.38 12.74 6.16
CA ARG A 154 6.95 12.72 5.92
C ARG A 154 6.60 13.86 4.98
N ASP A 155 6.01 13.58 3.83
CA ASP A 155 5.38 14.63 3.02
C ASP A 155 4.05 15.01 3.71
N GLU A 156 3.90 16.29 4.05
CA GLU A 156 2.75 16.80 4.78
C GLU A 156 1.48 16.85 3.92
N ARG A 157 1.60 16.79 2.58
CA ARG A 157 0.47 16.88 1.65
C ARG A 157 -0.31 15.57 1.53
N ASP A 158 0.37 14.44 1.63
CA ASP A 158 -0.22 13.11 1.45
C ASP A 158 0.01 12.15 2.64
N GLY A 159 0.82 12.57 3.62
CA GLY A 159 1.16 11.77 4.80
C GLY A 159 1.98 10.52 4.46
N ILE A 160 2.65 10.49 3.31
CA ILE A 160 3.49 9.40 2.86
C ILE A 160 4.91 9.58 3.42
N TRP A 161 5.50 8.49 3.89
CA TRP A 161 6.89 8.45 4.33
C TRP A 161 7.77 8.00 3.16
N ARG A 162 8.69 8.88 2.75
CA ARG A 162 9.66 8.62 1.68
C ARG A 162 11.06 8.44 2.29
N GLY A 163 11.87 7.56 1.72
CA GLY A 163 13.29 7.45 2.09
C GLY A 163 14.05 8.71 1.68
N ARG A 164 15.04 9.13 2.49
CA ARG A 164 15.96 10.22 2.08
C ARG A 164 16.74 9.79 0.84
N THR A 165 16.67 10.58 -0.23
CA THR A 165 17.58 10.47 -1.37
C THR A 165 18.94 11.06 -0.99
N GLN A 166 20.03 10.35 -1.25
CA GLN A 166 21.37 10.95 -1.26
C GLN A 166 21.47 11.85 -2.49
N SER A 167 21.04 13.10 -2.37
CA SER A 167 21.31 14.14 -3.37
C SER A 167 21.06 15.50 -2.74
N GLU A 168 21.93 15.89 -1.80
CA GLU A 168 22.18 17.28 -1.40
C GLU A 168 23.41 17.27 -0.49
N ASN A 169 24.59 17.33 -1.12
CA ASN A 169 25.81 17.87 -0.55
C ASN A 169 26.60 18.56 -1.66
#